data_AF-A3HTP3-F1
#
_entry.id   AF-A3HTP3-F1
#
_cell.length_a   1.000
_cell.length_b   1.000
_cell.length_c   1.000
_cell.angle_alpha   90.00
_cell.angle_beta   90.00
_cell.angle_gamma   90.00
#
_symmetry.space_group_name_H-M   'P 1'
#
loop_
_entity.id
_entity.type
_entity.pdbx_description
1 polymer ?
#
loop_
_entity_poly.entity_id
_entity_poly.type
_entity_poly.pdbx_seq_one_letter_code
_entity_poly.pdbx_strand_id
1 'polypeptide(L)'
;MKLDSNITIEELKTPLERFWALSGEKIEEIEKSFDPANGAPVFTEKGKYVTRGWTEWTQGFQYGSALLQFDTTGDEKFLKIGRENTLNKMAPHLTHTGVHDHGFNNVSTYGNLLRLMKEGKIENNEWEKNFYELALKASGAVQAMRWTNIQGGGYIYSFNGPHSLFVDTIRSCRALVVSHALGHVLQGENDKRISLIQRAIQHILSTVRYSIYYGKGRDTYDISGRTAHEIIFNTNDGNYRCPNSQQGYTGFSTWTRGLAWAICGLGETLEILDQIDESDYAILVSKKALIEELITAAKATAEFYIANTPTDGIPYWDTGAPGLVNMGDYLNRESDPFNAFEPVDSSAACIAAQGLLRISNFLKDKEPENAEKYNKAGILVAKSLFSEPYISTDKTHQGLILHSIYHQPNGWDYRPESTKAPYGESSMWGDYHARELALLLQRSLNKESYYSFFNCIKTL
;
A
#
# COMPACT_ATOMS: atom_id res chain seq x y z
N MET A 1 8.73 -18.03 -6.23
CA MET A 1 7.45 -18.50 -5.67
C MET A 1 7.02 -19.76 -6.40
N LYS A 2 6.45 -20.75 -5.71
CA LYS A 2 5.98 -22.00 -6.33
C LYS A 2 4.46 -22.03 -6.30
N LEU A 3 3.84 -21.78 -7.43
CA LEU A 3 2.38 -21.76 -7.55
C LEU A 3 1.83 -23.19 -7.60
N ASP A 4 0.94 -23.50 -6.67
CA ASP A 4 0.10 -24.70 -6.74
C ASP A 4 -1.02 -24.45 -7.77
N SER A 5 -1.15 -25.32 -8.76
CA SER A 5 -2.18 -25.22 -9.78
C SER A 5 -3.60 -25.41 -9.22
N ASN A 6 -3.73 -26.05 -8.06
CA ASN A 6 -5.01 -26.40 -7.45
C ASN A 6 -5.43 -25.45 -6.33
N ILE A 7 -4.62 -24.44 -6.00
CA ILE A 7 -4.97 -23.52 -4.91
C ILE A 7 -6.24 -22.76 -5.26
N THR A 8 -7.20 -22.77 -4.33
CA THR A 8 -8.46 -22.03 -4.50
C THR A 8 -8.75 -21.13 -3.31
N ILE A 9 -9.62 -20.13 -3.53
CA ILE A 9 -9.97 -19.15 -2.50
C ILE A 9 -10.73 -19.82 -1.33
N GLU A 10 -11.42 -20.92 -1.58
CA GLU A 10 -12.17 -21.70 -0.61
C GLU A 10 -11.28 -22.23 0.52
N GLU A 11 -10.00 -22.48 0.26
CA GLU A 11 -9.01 -22.86 1.28
C GLU A 11 -8.78 -21.77 2.34
N LEU A 12 -9.14 -20.51 2.03
CA LEU A 12 -8.98 -19.38 2.93
C LEU A 12 -10.16 -19.18 3.88
N LYS A 13 -11.26 -19.94 3.75
CA LYS A 13 -12.46 -19.76 4.59
C LYS A 13 -12.13 -19.83 6.09
N THR A 14 -11.53 -20.93 6.53
CA THR A 14 -11.16 -21.10 7.95
C THR A 14 -10.05 -20.15 8.40
N PRO A 15 -8.96 -19.93 7.63
CA PRO A 15 -7.98 -18.89 7.93
C PRO A 15 -8.58 -17.49 8.11
N LEU A 16 -9.55 -17.09 7.29
CA LEU A 16 -10.19 -15.77 7.38
C LEU A 16 -11.06 -15.64 8.64
N GLU A 17 -11.82 -16.67 9.00
CA GLU A 17 -12.60 -16.68 10.25
C GLU A 17 -11.69 -16.48 11.48
N ARG A 18 -10.55 -17.20 11.52
CA ARG A 18 -9.52 -17.04 12.57
C ARG A 18 -8.87 -15.64 12.52
N PHE A 19 -8.57 -15.15 11.32
CA PHE A 19 -7.96 -13.83 11.11
C PHE A 19 -8.80 -12.72 11.72
N TRP A 20 -10.12 -12.69 11.45
CA TRP A 20 -10.99 -11.62 11.94
C TRP A 20 -11.19 -11.66 13.46
N ALA A 21 -11.16 -12.85 14.07
CA ALA A 21 -11.17 -12.99 15.53
C ALA A 21 -9.91 -12.39 16.16
N LEU A 22 -8.72 -12.79 15.67
CA LEU A 22 -7.44 -12.25 16.16
C LEU A 22 -7.32 -10.75 15.91
N SER A 23 -7.73 -10.29 14.73
CA SER A 23 -7.73 -8.88 14.34
C SER A 23 -8.50 -7.99 15.32
N GLY A 24 -9.68 -8.44 15.76
CA GLY A 24 -10.49 -7.75 16.76
C GLY A 24 -9.75 -7.64 18.09
N GLU A 25 -9.21 -8.75 18.60
CA GLU A 25 -8.42 -8.77 19.85
C GLU A 25 -7.24 -7.77 19.80
N LYS A 26 -6.54 -7.70 18.66
CA LYS A 26 -5.41 -6.77 18.47
C LYS A 26 -5.84 -5.31 18.51
N ILE A 27 -6.91 -4.94 17.81
CA ILE A 27 -7.42 -3.55 17.78
C ILE A 27 -7.82 -3.12 19.20
N GLU A 28 -8.48 -3.99 19.94
CA GLU A 28 -8.91 -3.70 21.31
C GLU A 28 -7.75 -3.49 22.28
N GLU A 29 -6.72 -4.33 22.20
CA GLU A 29 -5.53 -4.18 23.03
C GLU A 29 -4.79 -2.88 22.74
N ILE A 30 -4.67 -2.49 21.46
CA ILE A 30 -4.06 -1.21 21.06
C ILE A 30 -4.87 -0.04 21.61
N GLU A 31 -6.19 -0.01 21.38
CA GLU A 31 -7.06 1.08 21.86
C GLU A 31 -7.01 1.22 23.39
N LYS A 32 -6.87 0.11 24.12
CA LYS A 32 -6.80 0.12 25.59
C LYS A 32 -5.48 0.67 26.14
N SER A 33 -4.36 0.46 25.44
CA SER A 33 -3.03 0.58 26.05
C SER A 33 -2.08 1.55 25.35
N PHE A 34 -2.37 1.93 24.10
CA PHE A 34 -1.55 2.88 23.37
C PHE A 34 -1.99 4.31 23.67
N ASP A 35 -1.06 5.15 24.14
CA ASP A 35 -1.31 6.57 24.40
C ASP A 35 -1.02 7.41 23.14
N PRO A 36 -2.05 8.00 22.51
CA PRO A 36 -1.89 8.82 21.29
C PRO A 36 -1.06 10.08 21.50
N ALA A 37 -0.82 10.52 22.74
CA ALA A 37 0.06 11.66 23.02
C ALA A 37 1.52 11.41 22.60
N ASN A 38 1.91 10.15 22.40
CA ASN A 38 3.25 9.76 21.96
C ASN A 38 3.45 9.85 20.43
N GLY A 39 2.41 10.15 19.67
CA GLY A 39 2.38 10.11 18.20
C GLY A 39 1.76 8.82 17.64
N ALA A 40 1.83 8.63 16.33
CA ALA A 40 1.26 7.46 15.67
C ALA A 40 2.02 6.16 15.98
N PRO A 41 1.31 5.02 16.18
CA PRO A 41 1.94 3.71 16.26
C PRO A 41 2.51 3.31 14.90
N VAL A 42 3.79 2.91 14.86
CA VAL A 42 4.49 2.62 13.60
C VAL A 42 4.73 1.12 13.44
N PHE A 43 5.44 0.51 14.39
CA PHE A 43 5.74 -0.92 14.44
C PHE A 43 5.86 -1.37 15.88
N THR A 44 5.88 -2.69 16.11
CA THR A 44 6.01 -3.24 17.46
C THR A 44 7.48 -3.41 17.86
N GLU A 45 7.78 -3.19 19.14
CA GLU A 45 9.01 -3.64 19.79
C GLU A 45 8.60 -4.46 21.01
N LYS A 46 9.10 -5.70 21.12
CA LYS A 46 8.68 -6.66 22.15
C LYS A 46 7.17 -6.85 22.15
N GLY A 47 6.57 -6.86 20.96
CA GLY A 47 5.13 -7.03 20.76
C GLY A 47 4.25 -5.87 21.19
N LYS A 48 4.81 -4.68 21.47
CA LYS A 48 4.03 -3.46 21.76
C LYS A 48 4.33 -2.38 20.73
N TYR A 49 3.31 -1.73 20.18
CA TYR A 49 3.46 -0.64 19.22
C TYR A 49 4.20 0.54 19.84
N VAL A 50 5.21 1.02 19.12
CA VAL A 50 6.00 2.20 19.46
C VAL A 50 5.84 3.28 18.39
N THR A 51 6.16 4.52 18.77
CA THR A 51 6.14 5.67 17.87
C THR A 51 7.52 5.99 17.35
N ARG A 52 7.58 6.79 16.29
CA ARG A 52 8.82 7.37 15.77
C ARG A 52 8.59 8.85 15.55
N GLY A 53 9.15 9.69 16.44
CA GLY A 53 8.83 11.12 16.52
C GLY A 53 9.12 11.98 15.29
N TRP A 54 9.69 11.42 14.21
CA TRP A 54 9.84 12.12 12.93
C TRP A 54 8.64 11.93 11.98
N THR A 55 7.70 11.02 12.29
CA THR A 55 6.62 10.67 11.37
C THR A 55 5.30 10.29 12.04
N GLU A 56 4.22 10.64 11.35
CA GLU A 56 2.83 10.39 11.75
C GLU A 56 2.06 9.64 10.63
N TRP A 57 2.76 9.14 9.61
CA TRP A 57 2.16 8.66 8.37
C TRP A 57 1.29 7.40 8.53
N THR A 58 1.39 6.68 9.64
CA THR A 58 0.68 5.43 9.93
C THR A 58 -0.62 5.62 10.69
N GLN A 59 -0.96 6.83 11.14
CA GLN A 59 -2.08 7.06 12.04
C GLN A 59 -3.43 6.65 11.43
N GLY A 60 -3.64 6.92 10.15
CA GLY A 60 -4.86 6.52 9.47
C GLY A 60 -5.00 5.01 9.28
N PHE A 61 -3.90 4.24 9.31
CA PHE A 61 -3.96 2.78 9.30
C PHE A 61 -4.49 2.21 10.61
N GLN A 62 -4.15 2.81 11.76
CA GLN A 62 -4.68 2.41 13.06
C GLN A 62 -6.21 2.54 13.07
N TYR A 63 -6.73 3.72 12.78
CA TYR A 63 -8.17 3.98 12.87
C TYR A 63 -8.94 3.36 11.70
N GLY A 64 -8.32 3.30 10.51
CA GLY A 64 -8.85 2.58 9.37
C GLY A 64 -8.99 1.08 9.60
N SER A 65 -8.10 0.46 10.38
CA SER A 65 -8.18 -0.96 10.73
C SER A 65 -9.49 -1.30 11.47
N ALA A 66 -9.94 -0.43 12.38
CA ALA A 66 -11.22 -0.61 13.07
C ALA A 66 -12.42 -0.55 12.10
N LEU A 67 -12.36 0.32 11.09
CA LEU A 67 -13.43 0.42 10.08
C LEU A 67 -13.51 -0.84 9.20
N LEU A 68 -12.36 -1.42 8.83
CA LEU A 68 -12.31 -2.68 8.06
C LEU A 68 -12.78 -3.87 8.90
N GLN A 69 -12.47 -3.88 10.21
CA GLN A 69 -12.99 -4.88 11.15
C GLN A 69 -14.52 -4.83 11.23
N PHE A 70 -15.10 -3.62 11.35
CA PHE A 70 -16.56 -3.44 11.35
C PHE A 70 -17.20 -3.92 10.04
N ASP A 71 -16.64 -3.57 8.89
CA ASP A 71 -17.20 -3.92 7.57
C ASP A 71 -17.48 -5.42 7.43
N THR A 72 -16.56 -6.25 7.96
CA THR A 72 -16.67 -7.70 7.88
C THR A 72 -17.51 -8.29 9.00
N THR A 73 -17.35 -7.81 10.23
CA THR A 73 -17.94 -8.45 11.42
C THR A 73 -19.30 -7.90 11.81
N GLY A 74 -19.63 -6.68 11.41
CA GLY A 74 -20.81 -5.95 11.87
C GLY A 74 -20.75 -5.52 13.34
N ASP A 75 -19.61 -5.66 14.03
CA ASP A 75 -19.47 -5.26 15.43
C ASP A 75 -19.29 -3.74 15.56
N GLU A 76 -20.38 -3.09 15.97
CA GLU A 76 -20.53 -1.64 16.18
C GLU A 76 -19.44 -1.01 17.07
N LYS A 77 -18.81 -1.80 17.94
CA LYS A 77 -17.68 -1.30 18.76
C LYS A 77 -16.54 -0.79 17.88
N PHE A 78 -16.21 -1.50 16.79
CA PHE A 78 -15.11 -1.09 15.92
C PHE A 78 -15.49 0.10 15.03
N LEU A 79 -16.76 0.21 14.65
CA LEU A 79 -17.27 1.42 13.98
C LEU A 79 -17.11 2.64 14.88
N LYS A 80 -17.49 2.51 16.16
CA LYS A 80 -17.33 3.58 17.15
C LYS A 80 -15.87 4.01 17.28
N ILE A 81 -14.94 3.05 17.48
CA ILE A 81 -13.50 3.32 17.58
C ILE A 81 -13.00 4.07 16.34
N GLY A 82 -13.28 3.55 15.14
CA GLY A 82 -12.81 4.16 13.89
C GLY A 82 -13.41 5.55 13.64
N ARG A 83 -14.70 5.74 13.91
CA ARG A 83 -15.41 7.00 13.70
C ARG A 83 -14.96 8.09 14.69
N GLU A 84 -14.94 7.78 15.99
CA GLU A 84 -14.57 8.75 17.03
C GLU A 84 -13.11 9.19 16.90
N ASN A 85 -12.19 8.26 16.63
CA ASN A 85 -10.78 8.60 16.44
C ASN A 85 -10.55 9.38 15.15
N THR A 86 -11.28 9.08 14.07
CA THR A 86 -11.21 9.88 12.83
C THR A 86 -11.67 11.32 13.08
N LEU A 87 -12.77 11.51 13.81
CA LEU A 87 -13.28 12.85 14.15
C LEU A 87 -12.28 13.62 15.03
N ASN A 88 -11.81 13.00 16.10
CA ASN A 88 -11.09 13.70 17.16
C ASN A 88 -9.60 13.88 16.88
N LYS A 89 -8.99 13.02 16.05
CA LYS A 89 -7.53 12.91 15.95
C LYS A 89 -6.96 13.12 14.54
N MET A 90 -7.76 12.99 13.47
CA MET A 90 -7.23 13.02 12.10
C MET A 90 -7.13 14.41 11.47
N ALA A 91 -7.72 15.45 12.07
CA ALA A 91 -7.71 16.81 11.51
C ALA A 91 -6.30 17.35 11.16
N PRO A 92 -5.24 17.15 11.99
CA PRO A 92 -3.88 17.60 11.64
C PRO A 92 -3.32 16.99 10.34
N HIS A 93 -3.77 15.77 9.97
CA HIS A 93 -3.33 15.09 8.74
C HIS A 93 -3.98 15.67 7.48
N LEU A 94 -5.03 16.48 7.60
CA LEU A 94 -5.66 17.17 6.46
C LEU A 94 -4.80 18.32 5.96
N THR A 95 -4.07 18.97 6.85
CA THR A 95 -3.25 20.17 6.58
C THR A 95 -1.75 19.89 6.63
N HIS A 96 -1.33 18.63 6.66
CA HIS A 96 0.08 18.28 6.75
C HIS A 96 0.81 18.46 5.40
N THR A 97 1.30 19.66 5.14
CA THR A 97 1.99 20.01 3.88
C THR A 97 3.38 19.38 3.70
N GLY A 98 3.92 18.75 4.74
CA GLY A 98 5.29 18.24 4.81
C GLY A 98 5.51 16.86 4.19
N VAL A 99 4.44 16.12 3.90
CA VAL A 99 4.51 14.70 3.49
C VAL A 99 3.63 14.39 2.29
N HIS A 100 3.90 13.27 1.62
CA HIS A 100 3.14 12.76 0.48
C HIS A 100 2.11 11.68 0.88
N ASP A 101 1.93 11.41 2.17
CA ASP A 101 1.20 10.26 2.73
C ASP A 101 -0.30 10.50 3.02
N HIS A 102 -0.88 11.52 2.42
CA HIS A 102 -2.29 11.88 2.59
C HIS A 102 -3.25 10.76 2.20
N GLY A 103 -2.94 10.03 1.12
CA GLY A 103 -3.70 8.86 0.72
C GLY A 103 -3.71 7.79 1.80
N PHE A 104 -2.57 7.51 2.45
CA PHE A 104 -2.48 6.53 3.53
C PHE A 104 -3.31 6.93 4.75
N ASN A 105 -3.32 8.21 5.11
CA ASN A 105 -4.02 8.67 6.31
C ASN A 105 -5.51 8.89 6.09
N ASN A 106 -5.85 9.72 5.12
CA ASN A 106 -7.19 10.32 5.03
C ASN A 106 -8.15 9.46 4.21
N VAL A 107 -7.67 8.70 3.22
CA VAL A 107 -8.53 7.76 2.48
C VAL A 107 -8.79 6.49 3.30
N SER A 108 -7.84 6.02 4.11
CA SER A 108 -8.04 4.89 5.02
C SER A 108 -9.02 5.18 6.18
N THR A 109 -9.29 6.45 6.46
CA THR A 109 -10.21 6.89 7.53
C THR A 109 -11.48 7.49 6.95
N TYR A 110 -11.47 8.77 6.57
CA TYR A 110 -12.61 9.48 5.98
C TYR A 110 -13.17 8.78 4.75
N GLY A 111 -12.28 8.23 3.89
CA GLY A 111 -12.67 7.47 2.71
C GLY A 111 -13.44 6.20 3.06
N ASN A 112 -12.97 5.43 4.06
CA ASN A 112 -13.67 4.23 4.52
C ASN A 112 -15.01 4.55 5.18
N LEU A 113 -15.12 5.60 6.00
CA LEU A 113 -16.40 6.02 6.58
C LEU A 113 -17.41 6.42 5.49
N LEU A 114 -16.97 7.22 4.51
CA LEU A 114 -17.82 7.61 3.38
C LEU A 114 -18.23 6.41 2.51
N ARG A 115 -17.32 5.45 2.29
CA ARG A 115 -17.61 4.19 1.60
C ARG A 115 -18.67 3.39 2.33
N LEU A 116 -18.49 3.12 3.63
CA LEU A 116 -19.44 2.36 4.44
C LEU A 116 -20.84 2.99 4.38
N MET A 117 -20.91 4.32 4.40
CA MET A 117 -22.18 5.04 4.26
C MET A 117 -22.82 4.85 2.88
N LYS A 118 -22.02 4.95 1.81
CA LYS A 118 -22.51 4.74 0.43
C LYS A 118 -22.92 3.30 0.14
N GLU A 119 -22.24 2.34 0.74
CA GLU A 119 -22.58 0.92 0.65
C GLU A 119 -23.76 0.53 1.54
N GLY A 120 -24.31 1.47 2.33
CA GLY A 120 -25.43 1.21 3.24
C GLY A 120 -25.06 0.34 4.45
N LYS A 121 -23.77 0.22 4.77
CA LYS A 121 -23.26 -0.52 5.94
C LYS A 121 -23.41 0.28 7.24
N ILE A 122 -23.54 1.60 7.15
CA ILE A 122 -23.85 2.50 8.27
C ILE A 122 -24.98 3.46 7.88
N GLU A 123 -25.63 4.05 8.88
CA GLU A 123 -26.70 5.04 8.66
C GLU A 123 -26.19 6.21 7.80
N ASN A 124 -27.04 6.67 6.87
CA ASN A 124 -26.77 7.82 6.06
C ASN A 124 -27.02 9.11 6.85
N ASN A 125 -25.94 9.75 7.29
CA ASN A 125 -25.98 11.04 7.96
C ASN A 125 -25.37 12.13 7.06
N GLU A 126 -26.19 13.10 6.66
CA GLU A 126 -25.79 14.14 5.70
C GLU A 126 -24.64 15.03 6.24
N TRP A 127 -24.63 15.34 7.53
CA TRP A 127 -23.57 16.17 8.12
C TRP A 127 -22.24 15.43 8.13
N GLU A 128 -22.23 14.17 8.59
CA GLU A 128 -21.03 13.33 8.57
C GLU A 128 -20.52 13.12 7.15
N LYS A 129 -21.41 12.85 6.19
CA LYS A 129 -21.07 12.74 4.77
C LYS A 129 -20.36 13.99 4.26
N ASN A 130 -20.94 15.17 4.47
CA ASN A 130 -20.38 16.43 4.02
C ASN A 130 -19.03 16.72 4.69
N PHE A 131 -18.88 16.36 5.96
CA PHE A 131 -17.62 16.45 6.69
C PHE A 131 -16.53 15.55 6.08
N TYR A 132 -16.85 14.29 5.78
CA TYR A 132 -15.90 13.35 5.14
C TYR A 132 -15.53 13.79 3.72
N GLU A 133 -16.50 14.26 2.93
CA GLU A 133 -16.24 14.79 1.60
C GLU A 133 -15.33 16.03 1.67
N LEU A 134 -15.57 16.97 2.59
CA LEU A 134 -14.71 18.14 2.76
C LEU A 134 -13.26 17.74 3.13
N ALA A 135 -13.10 16.80 4.05
CA ALA A 135 -11.80 16.29 4.46
C ALA A 135 -11.03 15.67 3.27
N LEU A 136 -11.70 14.83 2.47
CA LEU A 136 -11.11 14.18 1.29
C LEU A 136 -10.74 15.19 0.19
N LYS A 137 -11.61 16.20 -0.05
CA LYS A 137 -11.33 17.31 -0.97
C LYS A 137 -10.06 18.07 -0.54
N ALA A 138 -10.00 18.50 0.71
CA ALA A 138 -8.85 19.23 1.25
C ALA A 138 -7.57 18.38 1.17
N SER A 139 -7.64 17.11 1.57
CA SER A 139 -6.48 16.20 1.55
C SER A 139 -5.89 16.03 0.15
N GLY A 140 -6.72 15.85 -0.88
CA GLY A 140 -6.23 15.71 -2.26
C GLY A 140 -5.56 16.99 -2.77
N ALA A 141 -6.13 18.16 -2.46
CA ALA A 141 -5.53 19.44 -2.82
C ALA A 141 -4.21 19.67 -2.09
N VAL A 142 -4.13 19.41 -0.78
CA VAL A 142 -2.92 19.63 0.03
C VAL A 142 -1.77 18.73 -0.44
N GLN A 143 -2.02 17.44 -0.65
CA GLN A 143 -1.00 16.55 -1.21
C GLN A 143 -0.54 17.01 -2.60
N ALA A 144 -1.49 17.44 -3.43
CA ALA A 144 -1.16 17.92 -4.77
C ALA A 144 -0.24 19.14 -4.75
N MET A 145 -0.28 20.00 -3.71
CA MET A 145 0.60 21.18 -3.63
C MET A 145 2.08 20.84 -3.69
N ARG A 146 2.46 19.64 -3.22
CA ARG A 146 3.82 19.12 -3.40
C ARG A 146 3.98 18.74 -4.86
N TRP A 147 4.67 19.57 -5.63
CA TRP A 147 4.83 19.36 -7.06
C TRP A 147 6.21 19.76 -7.57
N THR A 148 6.86 18.84 -8.28
CA THR A 148 8.08 19.10 -9.05
C THR A 148 7.78 18.90 -10.53
N ASN A 149 8.13 19.89 -11.36
CA ASN A 149 8.06 19.76 -12.81
C ASN A 149 9.33 19.06 -13.32
N ILE A 150 9.16 18.18 -14.30
CA ILE A 150 10.25 17.53 -15.03
C ILE A 150 10.02 17.64 -16.53
N GLN A 151 11.01 17.22 -17.32
CA GLN A 151 10.82 17.12 -18.76
C GLN A 151 9.70 16.13 -19.08
N GLY A 152 8.61 16.62 -19.71
CA GLY A 152 7.47 15.80 -20.11
C GLY A 152 6.47 15.46 -19.00
N GLY A 153 6.47 16.17 -17.86
CA GLY A 153 5.45 15.99 -16.83
C GLY A 153 5.86 16.55 -15.46
N GLY A 154 5.51 15.82 -14.41
CA GLY A 154 5.85 16.17 -13.04
C GLY A 154 5.42 15.10 -12.06
N TYR A 155 5.82 15.28 -10.81
CA TYR A 155 5.52 14.34 -9.73
C TYR A 155 5.31 15.06 -8.40
N ILE A 156 4.55 14.39 -7.53
CA ILE A 156 4.46 14.74 -6.11
C ILE A 156 5.75 14.32 -5.43
N TYR A 157 6.51 15.30 -4.93
CA TYR A 157 7.82 15.04 -4.33
C TYR A 157 7.71 14.52 -2.88
N SER A 158 8.63 13.64 -2.51
CA SER A 158 8.65 12.98 -1.20
C SER A 158 9.03 13.92 -0.07
N PHE A 159 8.98 13.46 1.19
CA PHE A 159 9.47 14.25 2.33
C PHE A 159 10.97 14.61 2.25
N ASN A 160 11.78 13.91 1.43
CA ASN A 160 13.19 14.28 1.20
C ASN A 160 13.35 15.61 0.46
N GLY A 161 12.30 16.06 -0.24
CA GLY A 161 12.23 17.37 -0.86
C GLY A 161 12.05 17.31 -2.38
N PRO A 162 12.06 18.48 -3.05
CA PRO A 162 11.62 18.62 -4.44
C PRO A 162 12.39 17.81 -5.50
N HIS A 163 13.55 17.25 -5.16
CA HIS A 163 14.37 16.44 -6.06
C HIS A 163 13.97 14.96 -6.07
N SER A 164 13.12 14.53 -5.13
CA SER A 164 12.92 13.12 -4.79
C SER A 164 11.51 12.64 -5.14
N LEU A 165 11.43 11.59 -5.96
CA LEU A 165 10.21 10.83 -6.25
C LEU A 165 10.28 9.48 -5.52
N PHE A 166 9.33 9.21 -4.62
CA PHE A 166 9.20 7.91 -3.97
C PHE A 166 8.15 7.04 -4.67
N VAL A 167 8.44 5.74 -4.78
CA VAL A 167 7.53 4.79 -5.43
C VAL A 167 6.23 4.56 -4.66
N ASP A 168 6.22 4.75 -3.35
CA ASP A 168 5.02 4.61 -2.49
C ASP A 168 3.90 5.60 -2.83
N THR A 169 4.27 6.75 -3.40
CA THR A 169 3.36 7.87 -3.66
C THR A 169 2.33 7.51 -4.72
N ILE A 170 2.62 6.52 -5.59
CA ILE A 170 1.65 5.94 -6.52
C ILE A 170 0.39 5.45 -5.81
N ARG A 171 0.53 4.86 -4.63
CA ARG A 171 -0.61 4.40 -3.81
C ARG A 171 -1.29 5.56 -3.10
N SER A 172 -0.52 6.55 -2.68
CA SER A 172 -1.07 7.75 -2.04
C SER A 172 -1.84 8.66 -3.01
N CYS A 173 -1.61 8.55 -4.34
CA CYS A 173 -2.36 9.28 -5.36
C CYS A 173 -3.89 9.08 -5.30
N ARG A 174 -4.36 8.03 -4.62
CA ARG A 174 -5.79 7.83 -4.33
C ARG A 174 -6.47 9.04 -3.69
N ALA A 175 -5.75 9.85 -2.90
CA ALA A 175 -6.31 11.08 -2.33
C ALA A 175 -6.66 12.12 -3.42
N LEU A 176 -5.79 12.29 -4.42
CA LEU A 176 -6.05 13.21 -5.54
C LEU A 176 -7.21 12.72 -6.40
N VAL A 177 -7.27 11.40 -6.65
CA VAL A 177 -8.34 10.77 -7.43
C VAL A 177 -9.69 10.94 -6.76
N VAL A 178 -9.80 10.62 -5.46
CA VAL A 178 -11.04 10.79 -4.69
C VAL A 178 -11.45 12.26 -4.64
N SER A 179 -10.51 13.17 -4.39
CA SER A 179 -10.77 14.61 -4.34
C SER A 179 -11.26 15.15 -5.69
N HIS A 180 -10.67 14.72 -6.80
CA HIS A 180 -11.13 15.05 -8.15
C HIS A 180 -12.56 14.59 -8.38
N ALA A 181 -12.86 13.34 -8.05
CA ALA A 181 -14.18 12.75 -8.22
C ALA A 181 -15.27 13.41 -7.36
N LEU A 182 -14.87 14.07 -6.26
CA LEU A 182 -15.75 14.93 -5.45
C LEU A 182 -15.91 16.36 -6.02
N GLY A 183 -15.37 16.63 -7.21
CA GLY A 183 -15.46 17.91 -7.92
C GLY A 183 -14.50 18.98 -7.42
N HIS A 184 -13.45 18.61 -6.69
CA HIS A 184 -12.50 19.58 -6.13
C HIS A 184 -11.27 19.80 -7.03
N VAL A 185 -10.63 20.94 -6.84
CA VAL A 185 -9.42 21.37 -7.54
C VAL A 185 -8.46 22.01 -6.55
N LEU A 186 -7.16 21.96 -6.85
CA LEU A 186 -6.23 22.82 -6.12
C LEU A 186 -6.28 24.23 -6.72
N GLN A 187 -6.53 25.24 -5.89
CA GLN A 187 -6.37 26.65 -6.26
C GLN A 187 -4.93 27.08 -5.99
N GLY A 188 -4.21 27.43 -7.06
CA GLY A 188 -2.86 27.98 -6.99
C GLY A 188 -2.83 29.50 -7.02
N GLU A 189 -1.63 30.06 -7.12
CA GLU A 189 -1.43 31.51 -7.25
C GLU A 189 -2.21 32.10 -8.44
N ASN A 190 -2.71 33.32 -8.27
CA ASN A 190 -3.55 34.03 -9.24
C ASN A 190 -4.79 33.23 -9.66
N ASP A 191 -5.40 32.52 -8.71
CA ASP A 191 -6.60 31.67 -8.90
C ASP A 191 -6.43 30.60 -10.00
N LYS A 192 -5.19 30.16 -10.24
CA LYS A 192 -4.91 29.10 -11.20
C LYS A 192 -5.50 27.79 -10.69
N ARG A 193 -6.54 27.31 -11.37
CA ARG A 193 -7.12 25.98 -11.13
C ARG A 193 -6.17 24.90 -11.61
N ILE A 194 -5.75 24.04 -10.70
CA ILE A 194 -4.87 22.90 -10.97
C ILE A 194 -5.69 21.61 -10.85
N SER A 195 -5.70 20.82 -11.92
CA SER A 195 -6.41 19.54 -11.97
C SER A 195 -5.69 18.48 -11.12
N LEU A 196 -6.44 17.89 -10.19
CA LEU A 196 -5.94 16.87 -9.28
C LEU A 196 -5.72 15.54 -10.01
N ILE A 197 -6.65 15.14 -10.89
CA ILE A 197 -6.48 13.92 -11.68
C ILE A 197 -5.31 14.02 -12.66
N GLN A 198 -5.07 15.19 -13.25
CA GLN A 198 -3.92 15.40 -14.12
C GLN A 198 -2.60 15.30 -13.35
N ARG A 199 -2.53 15.79 -12.10
CA ARG A 199 -1.35 15.60 -11.23
C ARG A 199 -1.17 14.13 -10.84
N ALA A 200 -2.25 13.43 -10.51
CA ALA A 200 -2.19 12.00 -10.20
C ALA A 200 -1.64 11.19 -11.39
N ILE A 201 -2.18 11.40 -12.60
CA ILE A 201 -1.75 10.67 -13.80
C ILE A 201 -0.29 11.00 -14.17
N GLN A 202 0.12 12.25 -14.10
CA GLN A 202 1.52 12.62 -14.33
C GLN A 202 2.48 11.99 -13.31
N HIS A 203 2.10 11.94 -12.04
CA HIS A 203 2.90 11.28 -11.01
C HIS A 203 2.98 9.76 -11.25
N ILE A 204 1.86 9.11 -11.56
CA ILE A 204 1.81 7.67 -11.87
C ILE A 204 2.70 7.36 -13.09
N LEU A 205 2.57 8.13 -14.17
CA LEU A 205 3.42 7.97 -15.36
C LEU A 205 4.89 8.19 -15.05
N SER A 206 5.23 9.19 -14.23
CA SER A 206 6.62 9.41 -13.79
C SER A 206 7.15 8.22 -12.99
N THR A 207 6.37 7.68 -12.06
CA THR A 207 6.75 6.50 -11.27
C THR A 207 6.97 5.29 -12.18
N VAL A 208 6.05 5.04 -13.11
CA VAL A 208 6.14 3.93 -14.07
C VAL A 208 7.38 4.08 -14.97
N ARG A 209 7.62 5.28 -15.50
CA ARG A 209 8.70 5.50 -16.47
C ARG A 209 10.09 5.56 -15.85
N TYR A 210 10.21 5.94 -14.58
CA TYR A 210 11.50 6.14 -13.92
C TYR A 210 11.77 5.14 -12.79
N SER A 211 10.79 4.82 -11.94
CA SER A 211 10.99 3.91 -10.80
C SER A 211 10.99 2.44 -11.20
N ILE A 212 10.25 2.06 -12.25
CA ILE A 212 10.15 0.68 -12.74
C ILE A 212 11.11 0.47 -13.91
N TYR A 213 11.83 -0.64 -13.89
CA TYR A 213 12.78 -1.06 -14.92
C TYR A 213 12.16 -2.14 -15.83
N TYR A 214 12.64 -2.25 -17.06
CA TYR A 214 11.96 -3.01 -18.12
C TYR A 214 12.86 -3.96 -18.90
N GLY A 215 14.17 -4.00 -18.60
CA GLY A 215 15.12 -4.80 -19.37
C GLY A 215 15.27 -4.30 -20.82
N LYS A 216 15.14 -2.99 -21.03
CA LYS A 216 15.22 -2.33 -22.36
C LYS A 216 16.51 -1.55 -22.56
N GLY A 217 17.51 -1.79 -21.71
CA GLY A 217 18.84 -1.18 -21.81
C GLY A 217 18.90 0.25 -21.27
N ARG A 218 18.11 0.59 -20.24
CA ARG A 218 18.21 1.88 -19.54
C ARG A 218 19.63 2.09 -18.98
N ASP A 219 20.18 1.04 -18.37
CA ASP A 219 21.56 0.95 -17.87
C ASP A 219 21.99 -0.53 -17.76
N THR A 220 23.23 -0.80 -17.33
CA THR A 220 23.78 -2.16 -17.21
C THR A 220 23.06 -3.03 -16.16
N TYR A 221 22.27 -2.44 -15.27
CA TYR A 221 21.51 -3.12 -14.22
C TYR A 221 19.99 -3.12 -14.49
N ASP A 222 19.57 -2.81 -15.72
CA ASP A 222 18.15 -2.79 -16.13
C ASP A 222 17.58 -4.20 -16.23
N ILE A 223 16.96 -4.66 -15.14
CA ILE A 223 16.26 -5.93 -15.04
C ILE A 223 14.75 -5.64 -15.02
N SER A 224 13.98 -6.33 -15.86
CA SER A 224 12.53 -6.12 -15.95
C SER A 224 11.83 -6.34 -14.61
N GLY A 225 11.03 -5.35 -14.19
CA GLY A 225 10.28 -5.35 -12.93
C GLY A 225 11.07 -4.96 -11.69
N ARG A 226 12.40 -4.80 -11.79
CA ARG A 226 13.19 -4.15 -10.73
C ARG A 226 12.58 -2.79 -10.44
N THR A 227 12.38 -2.48 -9.17
CA THR A 227 11.72 -1.24 -8.75
C THR A 227 12.64 -0.48 -7.80
N ALA A 228 13.06 0.72 -8.21
CA ALA A 228 13.79 1.63 -7.35
C ALA A 228 12.84 2.23 -6.32
N HIS A 229 13.32 2.38 -5.08
CA HIS A 229 12.57 3.00 -4.02
C HIS A 229 12.39 4.50 -4.27
N GLU A 230 13.49 5.18 -4.62
CA GLU A 230 13.53 6.61 -4.85
C GLU A 230 14.18 6.91 -6.20
N ILE A 231 13.69 7.93 -6.90
CA ILE A 231 14.31 8.49 -8.09
C ILE A 231 14.69 9.95 -7.84
N ILE A 232 15.92 10.31 -8.21
CA ILE A 232 16.46 11.65 -8.04
C ILE A 232 16.43 12.42 -9.36
N PHE A 233 15.89 13.63 -9.31
CA PHE A 233 15.89 14.59 -10.42
C PHE A 233 16.65 15.86 -10.03
N ASN A 234 17.27 16.51 -11.01
CA ASN A 234 17.80 17.86 -10.82
C ASN A 234 16.67 18.88 -10.90
N THR A 235 16.49 19.64 -9.83
CA THR A 235 15.42 20.62 -9.71
C THR A 235 15.63 21.86 -10.57
N ASN A 236 16.84 22.09 -11.09
CA ASN A 236 17.14 23.24 -11.95
C ASN A 236 16.66 23.05 -13.40
N ASP A 237 16.70 21.81 -13.92
CA ASP A 237 16.42 21.51 -15.33
C ASP A 237 15.42 20.35 -15.55
N GLY A 238 14.98 19.69 -14.46
CA GLY A 238 14.06 18.56 -14.51
C GLY A 238 14.67 17.26 -15.03
N ASN A 239 15.99 17.17 -15.20
CA ASN A 239 16.65 15.98 -15.72
C ASN A 239 16.74 14.86 -14.66
N TYR A 240 16.47 13.64 -15.07
CA TYR A 240 16.77 12.43 -14.29
C TYR A 240 18.26 12.36 -13.95
N ARG A 241 18.59 11.91 -12.73
CA ARG A 241 19.97 11.73 -12.26
C ARG A 241 20.30 10.27 -11.97
N CYS A 242 19.62 9.66 -11.00
CA CYS A 242 19.94 8.31 -10.57
C CYS A 242 18.78 7.68 -9.79
N PRO A 243 18.77 6.34 -9.66
CA PRO A 243 17.98 5.70 -8.64
C PRO A 243 18.67 5.85 -7.28
N ASN A 244 17.88 5.90 -6.22
CA ASN A 244 18.35 5.93 -4.85
C ASN A 244 17.46 5.03 -3.97
N SER A 245 17.83 4.90 -2.70
CA SER A 245 17.00 4.23 -1.71
C SER A 245 17.23 4.80 -0.33
N GLN A 246 16.14 4.98 0.42
CA GLN A 246 16.21 5.32 1.84
C GLN A 246 16.04 4.10 2.76
N GLN A 247 15.10 3.20 2.45
CA GLN A 247 14.78 2.04 3.30
C GLN A 247 15.25 0.69 2.74
N GLY A 248 15.64 0.65 1.46
CA GLY A 248 16.25 -0.52 0.82
C GLY A 248 17.76 -0.55 0.98
N TYR A 249 18.38 -1.62 0.51
CA TYR A 249 19.83 -1.78 0.58
C TYR A 249 20.58 -0.78 -0.30
N THR A 250 20.16 -0.62 -1.58
CA THR A 250 20.76 0.36 -2.49
C THR A 250 19.74 0.85 -3.53
N GLY A 251 20.06 1.91 -4.28
CA GLY A 251 19.28 2.31 -5.46
C GLY A 251 19.34 1.31 -6.64
N PHE A 252 20.21 0.31 -6.57
CA PHE A 252 20.36 -0.71 -7.62
C PHE A 252 19.75 -2.07 -7.24
N SER A 253 19.25 -2.21 -6.02
CA SER A 253 18.50 -3.37 -5.57
C SER A 253 16.98 -3.11 -5.64
N THR A 254 16.17 -4.05 -5.17
CA THR A 254 14.73 -3.83 -5.03
C THR A 254 14.31 -4.10 -3.61
N TRP A 255 14.02 -3.01 -2.90
CA TRP A 255 13.32 -3.06 -1.64
C TRP A 255 11.90 -3.57 -1.86
N THR A 256 11.57 -4.70 -1.25
CA THR A 256 10.40 -5.48 -1.67
C THR A 256 9.09 -4.81 -1.30
N ARG A 257 9.05 -3.99 -0.25
CA ARG A 257 7.90 -3.14 0.04
C ARG A 257 7.72 -2.00 -0.98
N GLY A 258 8.80 -1.44 -1.51
CA GLY A 258 8.74 -0.46 -2.59
C GLY A 258 8.15 -1.05 -3.87
N LEU A 259 8.58 -2.27 -4.22
CA LEU A 259 7.95 -3.07 -5.28
C LEU A 259 6.47 -3.33 -5.01
N ALA A 260 6.12 -3.74 -3.78
CA ALA A 260 4.74 -4.02 -3.40
C ALA A 260 3.85 -2.76 -3.56
N TRP A 261 4.33 -1.57 -3.19
CA TRP A 261 3.60 -0.33 -3.43
C TRP A 261 3.33 -0.07 -4.90
N ALA A 262 4.30 -0.33 -5.78
CA ALA A 262 4.09 -0.23 -7.22
C ALA A 262 3.00 -1.21 -7.70
N ILE A 263 3.09 -2.50 -7.31
CA ILE A 263 2.10 -3.52 -7.69
C ILE A 263 0.69 -3.10 -7.23
N CYS A 264 0.55 -2.68 -5.97
CA CYS A 264 -0.75 -2.31 -5.43
C CYS A 264 -1.30 -1.01 -6.03
N GLY A 265 -0.47 0.04 -6.19
CA GLY A 265 -0.92 1.29 -6.79
C GLY A 265 -1.26 1.15 -8.28
N LEU A 266 -0.55 0.29 -9.01
CA LEU A 266 -0.91 -0.06 -10.40
C LEU A 266 -2.24 -0.80 -10.45
N GLY A 267 -2.45 -1.80 -9.58
CA GLY A 267 -3.71 -2.51 -9.47
C GLY A 267 -4.88 -1.58 -9.13
N GLU A 268 -4.72 -0.74 -8.10
CA GLU A 268 -5.70 0.27 -7.68
C GLU A 268 -5.98 1.30 -8.78
N THR A 269 -4.98 1.70 -9.58
CA THR A 269 -5.19 2.63 -10.70
C THR A 269 -5.98 1.96 -11.82
N LEU A 270 -5.55 0.78 -12.26
CA LEU A 270 -6.15 0.06 -13.39
C LEU A 270 -7.64 -0.23 -13.15
N GLU A 271 -8.03 -0.65 -11.94
CA GLU A 271 -9.41 -1.01 -11.63
C GLU A 271 -10.42 0.15 -11.70
N ILE A 272 -9.96 1.41 -11.62
CA ILE A 272 -10.85 2.58 -11.61
C ILE A 272 -10.74 3.47 -12.85
N LEU A 273 -9.83 3.19 -13.79
CA LEU A 273 -9.65 4.02 -14.99
C LEU A 273 -10.93 4.15 -15.83
N ASP A 274 -11.81 3.14 -15.80
CA ASP A 274 -13.10 3.19 -16.46
C ASP A 274 -14.14 4.08 -15.73
N GLN A 275 -13.87 4.47 -14.50
CA GLN A 275 -14.70 5.38 -13.70
C GLN A 275 -14.26 6.85 -13.80
N ILE A 276 -13.13 7.13 -14.45
CA ILE A 276 -12.61 8.48 -14.64
C ILE A 276 -12.87 8.90 -16.09
N ASP A 277 -13.46 10.07 -16.28
CA ASP A 277 -13.72 10.62 -17.61
C ASP A 277 -12.39 10.90 -18.33
N GLU A 278 -12.22 10.33 -19.53
CA GLU A 278 -11.00 10.53 -20.32
C GLU A 278 -10.77 12.01 -20.64
N SER A 279 -11.83 12.81 -20.80
CA SER A 279 -11.72 14.24 -21.08
C SER A 279 -11.01 15.02 -19.96
N ASP A 280 -11.02 14.52 -18.72
CA ASP A 280 -10.35 15.17 -17.60
C ASP A 280 -8.81 15.12 -17.71
N TYR A 281 -8.27 14.15 -18.47
CA TYR A 281 -6.83 13.91 -18.58
C TYR A 281 -6.30 13.70 -20.01
N ALA A 282 -7.15 13.74 -21.02
CA ALA A 282 -6.81 13.49 -22.42
C ALA A 282 -5.70 14.42 -22.97
N ILE A 283 -5.53 15.59 -22.36
CA ILE A 283 -4.43 16.53 -22.69
C ILE A 283 -3.03 15.94 -22.39
N LEU A 284 -2.95 14.97 -21.48
CA LEU A 284 -1.69 14.34 -21.07
C LEU A 284 -1.41 13.06 -21.85
N VAL A 285 -2.43 12.22 -22.01
CA VAL A 285 -2.33 10.86 -22.55
C VAL A 285 -3.72 10.35 -22.93
N SER A 286 -3.83 9.57 -24.00
CA SER A 286 -5.09 8.86 -24.31
C SER A 286 -5.29 7.72 -23.32
N LYS A 287 -6.55 7.36 -23.04
CA LYS A 287 -6.89 6.25 -22.16
C LYS A 287 -6.24 4.94 -22.60
N LYS A 288 -6.21 4.70 -23.92
CA LYS A 288 -5.55 3.53 -24.50
C LYS A 288 -4.05 3.48 -24.18
N ALA A 289 -3.32 4.57 -24.44
CA ALA A 289 -1.88 4.63 -24.18
C ALA A 289 -1.57 4.52 -22.67
N LEU A 290 -2.40 5.15 -21.84
CA LEU A 290 -2.28 5.04 -20.38
C LEU A 290 -2.44 3.58 -19.92
N ILE A 291 -3.49 2.90 -20.36
CA ILE A 291 -3.72 1.48 -20.02
C ILE A 291 -2.55 0.60 -20.49
N GLU A 292 -2.03 0.81 -21.71
CA GLU A 292 -0.90 0.04 -22.24
C GLU A 292 0.38 0.21 -21.39
N GLU A 293 0.73 1.44 -20.99
CA GLU A 293 1.87 1.70 -20.11
C GLU A 293 1.69 1.07 -18.72
N LEU A 294 0.48 1.17 -18.15
CA LEU A 294 0.18 0.64 -16.81
C LEU A 294 0.13 -0.89 -16.78
N ILE A 295 -0.46 -1.56 -17.78
CA ILE A 295 -0.43 -3.03 -17.89
C ILE A 295 1.02 -3.51 -18.00
N THR A 296 1.84 -2.83 -18.81
CA THR A 296 3.26 -3.20 -18.99
C THR A 296 4.00 -3.14 -17.65
N ALA A 297 3.81 -2.08 -16.86
CA ALA A 297 4.38 -1.98 -15.52
C ALA A 297 3.81 -3.00 -14.53
N ALA A 298 2.50 -3.22 -14.55
CA ALA A 298 1.82 -4.14 -13.65
C ALA A 298 2.34 -5.57 -13.85
N LYS A 299 2.50 -6.00 -15.10
CA LYS A 299 3.08 -7.30 -15.43
C LYS A 299 4.55 -7.38 -15.04
N ALA A 300 5.35 -6.37 -15.38
CA ALA A 300 6.79 -6.38 -15.05
C ALA A 300 7.01 -6.53 -13.53
N THR A 301 6.31 -5.73 -12.72
CA THR A 301 6.44 -5.76 -11.26
C THR A 301 5.87 -7.05 -10.64
N ALA A 302 4.72 -7.55 -11.10
CA ALA A 302 4.15 -8.81 -10.64
C ALA A 302 5.05 -10.01 -10.95
N GLU A 303 5.59 -10.09 -12.18
CA GLU A 303 6.51 -11.15 -12.58
C GLU A 303 7.81 -11.12 -11.78
N PHE A 304 8.38 -9.93 -11.55
CA PHE A 304 9.57 -9.80 -10.73
C PHE A 304 9.33 -10.20 -9.27
N TYR A 305 8.19 -9.85 -8.68
CA TYR A 305 7.81 -10.32 -7.34
C TYR A 305 7.75 -11.85 -7.28
N ILE A 306 7.02 -12.48 -8.20
CA ILE A 306 6.86 -13.94 -8.25
C ILE A 306 8.22 -14.65 -8.42
N ALA A 307 9.11 -14.09 -9.25
CA ALA A 307 10.43 -14.64 -9.52
C ALA A 307 11.42 -14.48 -8.34
N ASN A 308 11.33 -13.39 -7.58
CA ASN A 308 12.29 -13.04 -6.52
C ASN A 308 11.75 -13.23 -5.11
N THR A 309 10.76 -14.11 -4.96
CA THR A 309 10.14 -14.44 -3.67
C THR A 309 10.24 -15.95 -3.40
N PRO A 310 10.52 -16.39 -2.15
CA PRO A 310 10.43 -17.78 -1.69
C PRO A 310 9.15 -18.53 -2.10
N THR A 311 9.12 -19.85 -1.91
CA THR A 311 8.06 -20.71 -2.46
C THR A 311 6.68 -20.45 -1.90
N ASP A 312 6.60 -19.99 -0.65
CA ASP A 312 5.39 -19.61 0.10
C ASP A 312 4.87 -18.21 -0.21
N GLY A 313 5.61 -17.42 -0.99
CA GLY A 313 5.19 -16.08 -1.39
C GLY A 313 5.54 -14.95 -0.41
N ILE A 314 6.34 -15.19 0.63
CA ILE A 314 6.79 -14.14 1.56
C ILE A 314 8.21 -13.68 1.22
N PRO A 315 8.43 -12.41 0.84
CA PRO A 315 9.70 -11.95 0.32
C PRO A 315 10.68 -11.61 1.45
N TYR A 316 11.97 -11.68 1.14
CA TYR A 316 13.00 -11.00 1.94
C TYR A 316 12.89 -9.48 1.78
N TRP A 317 13.36 -8.70 2.75
CA TRP A 317 13.14 -7.24 2.78
C TRP A 317 13.72 -6.50 1.56
N ASP A 318 14.77 -7.03 0.93
CA ASP A 318 15.39 -6.46 -0.26
C ASP A 318 16.06 -7.56 -1.11
N THR A 319 15.89 -7.55 -2.43
CA THR A 319 16.43 -8.57 -3.35
C THR A 319 17.94 -8.52 -3.54
N GLY A 320 18.59 -7.43 -3.12
CA GLY A 320 20.03 -7.24 -3.18
C GLY A 320 20.69 -7.23 -1.80
N ALA A 321 19.97 -7.57 -0.73
CA ALA A 321 20.52 -7.54 0.62
C ALA A 321 21.79 -8.42 0.73
N PRO A 322 22.88 -7.90 1.33
CA PRO A 322 24.20 -8.51 1.22
C PRO A 322 24.30 -9.88 1.90
N GLY A 323 23.52 -10.12 2.97
CA GLY A 323 23.46 -11.38 3.67
C GLY A 323 22.76 -12.51 2.90
N LEU A 324 22.04 -12.21 1.80
CA LEU A 324 21.43 -13.23 0.94
C LEU A 324 22.45 -14.20 0.37
N VAL A 325 23.72 -13.79 0.20
CA VAL A 325 24.80 -14.67 -0.25
C VAL A 325 25.03 -15.86 0.68
N ASN A 326 24.67 -15.73 1.96
CA ASN A 326 24.78 -16.77 2.97
C ASN A 326 23.53 -17.66 3.07
N MET A 327 22.47 -17.32 2.32
CA MET A 327 21.18 -18.01 2.39
C MET A 327 21.06 -19.20 1.43
N GLY A 328 22.04 -19.42 0.55
CA GLY A 328 22.00 -20.49 -0.46
C GLY A 328 20.82 -20.33 -1.42
N ASP A 329 20.17 -21.44 -1.78
CA ASP A 329 19.03 -21.45 -2.71
C ASP A 329 17.70 -21.09 -2.02
N TYR A 330 17.65 -19.89 -1.43
CA TYR A 330 16.52 -19.46 -0.59
C TYR A 330 15.21 -19.25 -1.36
N LEU A 331 15.26 -19.10 -2.69
CA LEU A 331 14.07 -18.90 -3.54
C LEU A 331 13.32 -20.20 -3.84
N ASN A 332 13.98 -21.36 -3.70
CA ASN A 332 13.41 -22.68 -3.95
C ASN A 332 12.97 -23.42 -2.67
N ARG A 333 12.77 -22.69 -1.58
CA ARG A 333 12.19 -23.18 -0.32
C ARG A 333 11.26 -22.14 0.28
N GLU A 334 10.54 -22.51 1.33
CA GLU A 334 9.73 -21.57 2.11
C GLU A 334 10.65 -20.52 2.76
N SER A 335 10.09 -19.35 2.98
CA SER A 335 10.78 -18.27 3.67
C SER A 335 11.04 -18.67 5.13
N ASP A 336 12.21 -18.29 5.67
CA ASP A 336 12.57 -18.59 7.05
C ASP A 336 12.73 -17.27 7.82
N PRO A 337 11.72 -16.83 8.60
CA PRO A 337 11.83 -15.61 9.37
C PRO A 337 12.84 -15.70 10.53
N PHE A 338 13.33 -16.89 10.91
CA PHE A 338 14.19 -17.10 12.08
C PHE A 338 15.67 -17.30 11.70
N ASN A 339 16.02 -17.05 10.45
CA ASN A 339 17.39 -17.21 9.96
C ASN A 339 18.38 -16.16 10.53
N ALA A 340 19.67 -16.40 10.31
CA ALA A 340 20.74 -15.55 10.86
C ALA A 340 21.10 -14.31 10.03
N PHE A 341 20.68 -14.25 8.76
CA PHE A 341 21.32 -13.43 7.75
C PHE A 341 20.47 -12.25 7.28
N GLU A 342 19.24 -12.50 6.83
CA GLU A 342 18.39 -11.44 6.26
C GLU A 342 16.93 -11.62 6.66
N PRO A 343 16.22 -10.56 7.08
CA PRO A 343 14.83 -10.68 7.49
C PRO A 343 13.89 -10.79 6.28
N VAL A 344 12.77 -11.47 6.50
CA VAL A 344 11.59 -11.37 5.63
C VAL A 344 10.85 -10.06 5.87
N ASP A 345 10.00 -9.65 4.94
CA ASP A 345 9.06 -8.55 5.15
C ASP A 345 7.64 -8.96 4.77
N SER A 346 6.90 -9.44 5.76
CA SER A 346 5.49 -9.84 5.59
C SER A 346 4.59 -8.66 5.21
N SER A 347 4.96 -7.43 5.57
CA SER A 347 4.19 -6.25 5.18
C SER A 347 4.22 -6.02 3.67
N ALA A 348 5.36 -6.27 3.01
CA ALA A 348 5.46 -6.27 1.55
C ALA A 348 4.55 -7.34 0.93
N ALA A 349 4.47 -8.53 1.54
CA ALA A 349 3.58 -9.60 1.09
C ALA A 349 2.10 -9.22 1.18
N CYS A 350 1.66 -8.60 2.29
CA CYS A 350 0.28 -8.11 2.44
C CYS A 350 -0.11 -7.13 1.33
N ILE A 351 0.80 -6.23 0.97
CA ILE A 351 0.59 -5.18 -0.03
C ILE A 351 0.61 -5.80 -1.45
N ALA A 352 1.59 -6.65 -1.73
CA ALA A 352 1.74 -7.27 -3.04
C ALA A 352 0.56 -8.19 -3.38
N ALA A 353 0.08 -8.98 -2.41
CA ALA A 353 -1.08 -9.86 -2.61
C ALA A 353 -2.33 -9.09 -3.03
N GLN A 354 -2.60 -7.93 -2.41
CA GLN A 354 -3.70 -7.05 -2.84
C GLN A 354 -3.52 -6.62 -4.29
N GLY A 355 -2.34 -6.10 -4.62
CA GLY A 355 -2.04 -5.64 -5.97
C GLY A 355 -2.18 -6.75 -7.02
N LEU A 356 -1.67 -7.95 -6.73
CA LEU A 356 -1.77 -9.12 -7.61
C LEU A 356 -3.24 -9.50 -7.89
N LEU A 357 -4.10 -9.51 -6.86
CA LEU A 357 -5.53 -9.79 -7.01
C LEU A 357 -6.25 -8.70 -7.83
N ARG A 358 -5.92 -7.42 -7.60
CA ARG A 358 -6.49 -6.30 -8.36
C ARG A 358 -6.08 -6.34 -9.83
N ILE A 359 -4.79 -6.57 -10.11
CA ILE A 359 -4.26 -6.72 -11.48
C ILE A 359 -4.90 -7.92 -12.16
N SER A 360 -5.01 -9.06 -11.46
CA SER A 360 -5.73 -10.25 -11.96
C SER A 360 -7.13 -9.91 -12.43
N ASN A 361 -7.91 -9.22 -11.59
CA ASN A 361 -9.30 -8.88 -11.92
C ASN A 361 -9.41 -7.99 -13.15
N PHE A 362 -8.48 -7.05 -13.33
CA PHE A 362 -8.43 -6.20 -14.52
C PHE A 362 -8.05 -6.98 -15.79
N LEU A 363 -7.14 -7.95 -15.67
CA LEU A 363 -6.65 -8.74 -16.81
C LEU A 363 -7.56 -9.90 -17.22
N LYS A 364 -8.54 -10.31 -16.39
CA LYS A 364 -9.35 -11.52 -16.57
C LYS A 364 -9.89 -11.74 -17.99
N ASP A 365 -10.34 -10.68 -18.66
CA ASP A 365 -10.97 -10.73 -19.98
C ASP A 365 -9.97 -10.57 -21.13
N LYS A 366 -8.79 -9.99 -20.87
CA LYS A 366 -7.80 -9.60 -21.89
C LYS A 366 -6.57 -10.52 -21.91
N GLU A 367 -6.10 -10.94 -20.75
CA GLU A 367 -4.92 -11.78 -20.56
C GLU A 367 -5.19 -12.86 -19.48
N PRO A 368 -6.04 -13.85 -19.78
CA PRO A 368 -6.56 -14.79 -18.78
C PRO A 368 -5.47 -15.64 -18.11
N GLU A 369 -4.40 -16.01 -18.82
CA GLU A 369 -3.29 -16.78 -18.24
C GLU A 369 -2.53 -15.96 -17.19
N ASN A 370 -2.24 -14.69 -17.47
CA ASN A 370 -1.63 -13.77 -16.50
C ASN A 370 -2.58 -13.51 -15.33
N ALA A 371 -3.88 -13.34 -15.61
CA ALA A 371 -4.88 -13.15 -14.57
C ALA A 371 -4.93 -14.34 -13.61
N GLU A 372 -5.04 -15.57 -14.12
CA GLU A 372 -5.05 -16.79 -13.31
C GLU A 372 -3.77 -16.93 -12.48
N LYS A 373 -2.60 -16.68 -13.10
CA LYS A 373 -1.31 -16.73 -12.41
C LYS A 373 -1.25 -15.75 -11.23
N TYR A 374 -1.65 -14.49 -11.44
CA TYR A 374 -1.62 -13.47 -10.38
C TYR A 374 -2.68 -13.71 -9.31
N ASN A 375 -3.84 -14.26 -9.68
CA ASN A 375 -4.86 -14.69 -8.73
C ASN A 375 -4.31 -15.75 -7.77
N LYS A 376 -3.74 -16.83 -8.33
CA LYS A 376 -3.12 -17.92 -7.55
C LYS A 376 -1.98 -17.44 -6.68
N ALA A 377 -1.15 -16.52 -7.20
CA ALA A 377 -0.09 -15.90 -6.41
C ALA A 377 -0.65 -15.12 -5.21
N GLY A 378 -1.69 -14.31 -5.41
CA GLY A 378 -2.34 -13.56 -4.32
C GLY A 378 -2.96 -14.48 -3.25
N ILE A 379 -3.63 -15.56 -3.67
CA ILE A 379 -4.22 -16.55 -2.75
C ILE A 379 -3.13 -17.29 -1.96
N LEU A 380 -2.04 -17.70 -2.62
CA LEU A 380 -0.91 -18.36 -1.97
C LEU A 380 -0.29 -17.48 -0.88
N VAL A 381 -0.03 -16.22 -1.20
CA VAL A 381 0.53 -15.26 -0.25
C VAL A 381 -0.43 -15.07 0.95
N ALA A 382 -1.73 -14.93 0.70
CA ALA A 382 -2.72 -14.80 1.78
C ALA A 382 -2.77 -16.06 2.67
N LYS A 383 -2.70 -17.25 2.08
CA LYS A 383 -2.67 -18.52 2.81
C LYS A 383 -1.47 -18.60 3.77
N SER A 384 -0.30 -18.20 3.30
CA SER A 384 0.93 -18.14 4.11
C SER A 384 0.83 -17.09 5.22
N LEU A 385 0.37 -15.87 4.90
CA LEU A 385 0.22 -14.77 5.87
C LEU A 385 -0.77 -15.08 7.00
N PHE A 386 -1.88 -15.76 6.70
CA PHE A 386 -2.93 -16.08 7.69
C PHE A 386 -2.67 -17.39 8.45
N SER A 387 -1.45 -17.90 8.35
CA SER A 387 -0.96 -19.08 9.05
C SER A 387 0.24 -18.72 9.93
N GLU A 388 0.51 -19.53 10.97
CA GLU A 388 1.76 -19.39 11.73
C GLU A 388 2.95 -19.82 10.84
N PRO A 389 4.13 -19.17 10.96
CA PRO A 389 4.51 -18.21 12.00
C PRO A 389 4.12 -16.74 11.71
N TYR A 390 3.42 -16.45 10.61
CA TYR A 390 3.13 -15.07 10.17
C TYR A 390 1.97 -14.41 10.91
N ILE A 391 0.90 -15.13 11.22
CA ILE A 391 -0.19 -14.58 12.01
C ILE A 391 0.10 -14.69 13.52
N SER A 392 -0.06 -13.58 14.24
CA SER A 392 0.15 -13.54 15.68
C SER A 392 -1.04 -14.10 16.46
N THR A 393 -0.81 -15.21 17.17
CA THR A 393 -1.77 -15.83 18.10
C THR A 393 -1.51 -15.48 19.56
N ASP A 394 -0.39 -14.83 19.84
CA ASP A 394 0.00 -14.41 21.18
C ASP A 394 -0.85 -13.22 21.64
N LYS A 395 -1.65 -13.41 22.70
CA LYS A 395 -2.51 -12.38 23.28
C LYS A 395 -1.76 -11.19 23.86
N THR A 396 -0.47 -11.33 24.14
CA THR A 396 0.37 -10.25 24.68
C THR A 396 0.95 -9.36 23.58
N HIS A 397 1.04 -9.88 22.35
CA HIS A 397 1.51 -9.17 21.17
C HIS A 397 0.38 -8.34 20.53
N GLN A 398 0.60 -7.04 20.35
CA GLN A 398 -0.40 -6.11 19.81
C GLN A 398 -0.57 -6.19 18.29
N GLY A 399 0.49 -6.53 17.55
CA GLY A 399 0.42 -6.68 16.10
C GLY A 399 -0.22 -7.98 15.65
N LEU A 400 -0.81 -7.97 14.44
CA LEU A 400 -1.54 -9.09 13.83
C LEU A 400 -0.66 -9.91 12.88
N ILE A 401 0.05 -9.27 11.95
CA ILE A 401 0.97 -9.94 11.02
C ILE A 401 2.41 -9.67 11.44
N LEU A 402 3.12 -10.73 11.79
CA LEU A 402 4.49 -10.73 12.29
C LEU A 402 5.51 -10.71 11.15
N HIS A 403 6.77 -10.43 11.49
CA HIS A 403 7.93 -10.40 10.60
C HIS A 403 7.87 -9.26 9.56
N SER A 404 7.38 -8.10 10.00
CA SER A 404 7.47 -6.84 9.24
C SER A 404 8.82 -6.17 9.49
N ILE A 405 9.38 -5.52 8.47
CA ILE A 405 10.64 -4.78 8.58
C ILE A 405 10.42 -3.33 8.23
N TYR A 406 10.61 -2.42 9.16
CA TYR A 406 10.48 -0.99 8.93
C TYR A 406 11.69 -0.40 8.21
N HIS A 407 12.89 -0.48 8.79
CA HIS A 407 14.05 0.27 8.29
C HIS A 407 15.38 -0.42 8.60
N GLN A 408 15.60 -1.56 7.95
CA GLN A 408 16.79 -2.40 8.16
C GLN A 408 18.12 -1.63 8.04
N PRO A 409 18.33 -0.73 7.05
CA PRO A 409 19.59 0.03 6.96
C PRO A 409 19.91 0.93 8.16
N ASN A 410 18.88 1.44 8.85
CA ASN A 410 19.07 2.28 10.05
C ASN A 410 19.13 1.46 11.34
N GLY A 411 18.96 0.13 11.26
CA GLY A 411 18.97 -0.75 12.43
C GLY A 411 17.84 -0.47 13.43
N TRP A 412 16.70 0.03 12.95
CA TRP A 412 15.56 0.38 13.82
C TRP A 412 14.67 -0.81 14.19
N ASP A 413 14.81 -1.91 13.47
CA ASP A 413 14.00 -3.11 13.66
C ASP A 413 14.49 -3.91 14.88
N TYR A 414 13.56 -4.25 15.76
CA TYR A 414 13.88 -4.98 16.99
C TYR A 414 14.40 -6.39 16.66
N ARG A 415 15.48 -6.78 17.35
CA ARG A 415 16.10 -8.10 17.25
C ARG A 415 15.96 -8.82 18.57
N PRO A 416 15.04 -9.79 18.70
CA PRO A 416 14.90 -10.57 19.92
C PRO A 416 16.20 -11.32 20.29
N GLU A 417 16.89 -11.84 19.28
CA GLU A 417 18.20 -12.50 19.41
C GLU A 417 19.24 -11.75 18.57
N SER A 418 20.35 -11.33 19.18
CA SER A 418 21.37 -10.54 18.49
C SER A 418 22.11 -11.28 17.38
N THR A 419 22.07 -12.62 17.38
CA THR A 419 22.68 -13.50 16.38
C THR A 419 21.77 -13.80 15.19
N LYS A 420 20.52 -13.30 15.20
CA LYS A 420 19.55 -13.50 14.13
C LYS A 420 19.23 -12.20 13.40
N ALA A 421 18.67 -12.33 12.19
CA ALA A 421 18.00 -11.21 11.54
C ALA A 421 16.82 -10.72 12.40
N PRO A 422 16.32 -9.48 12.26
CA PRO A 422 15.10 -9.05 12.94
C PRO A 422 13.90 -9.94 12.59
N TYR A 423 13.09 -10.30 13.59
CA TYR A 423 11.90 -11.13 13.41
C TYR A 423 10.92 -10.91 14.56
N GLY A 424 9.66 -11.34 14.35
CA GLY A 424 8.66 -11.44 15.40
C GLY A 424 7.92 -10.15 15.72
N GLU A 425 8.19 -9.05 15.00
CA GLU A 425 7.46 -7.78 15.15
C GLU A 425 6.53 -7.49 13.97
N SER A 426 5.53 -6.67 14.21
CA SER A 426 4.52 -6.21 13.24
C SER A 426 4.70 -4.75 12.89
N SER A 427 3.98 -4.31 11.85
CA SER A 427 3.89 -2.91 11.47
C SER A 427 2.44 -2.49 11.28
N MET A 428 2.14 -1.20 11.51
CA MET A 428 0.76 -0.72 11.44
C MET A 428 0.22 -0.78 10.00
N TRP A 429 1.07 -0.52 8.99
CA TRP A 429 0.71 -0.70 7.59
C TRP A 429 0.54 -2.18 7.21
N GLY A 430 1.40 -3.07 7.72
CA GLY A 430 1.31 -4.51 7.47
C GLY A 430 -0.02 -5.08 7.97
N ASP A 431 -0.39 -4.69 9.18
CA ASP A 431 -1.65 -5.02 9.84
C ASP A 431 -2.88 -4.47 9.10
N TYR A 432 -2.85 -3.20 8.67
CA TYR A 432 -3.95 -2.60 7.91
C TYR A 432 -4.11 -3.26 6.54
N HIS A 433 -3.01 -3.51 5.83
CA HIS A 433 -3.04 -4.13 4.51
C HIS A 433 -3.38 -5.61 4.55
N ALA A 434 -3.09 -6.31 5.65
CA ALA A 434 -3.61 -7.65 5.89
C ALA A 434 -5.15 -7.63 6.01
N ARG A 435 -5.72 -6.63 6.68
CA ARG A 435 -7.18 -6.45 6.78
C ARG A 435 -7.82 -6.09 5.45
N GLU A 436 -7.19 -5.23 4.64
CA GLU A 436 -7.68 -4.96 3.28
C GLU A 436 -7.63 -6.20 2.39
N LEU A 437 -6.55 -6.99 2.46
CA LEU A 437 -6.42 -8.26 1.76
C LEU A 437 -7.51 -9.25 2.21
N ALA A 438 -7.69 -9.41 3.51
CA ALA A 438 -8.72 -10.28 4.07
C ALA A 438 -10.12 -9.85 3.67
N LEU A 439 -10.42 -8.54 3.66
CA LEU A 439 -11.71 -8.01 3.22
C LEU A 439 -11.96 -8.30 1.74
N LEU A 440 -10.97 -8.08 0.88
CA LEU A 440 -11.05 -8.36 -0.56
C LEU A 440 -11.38 -9.84 -0.81
N LEU A 441 -10.70 -10.75 -0.11
CA LEU A 441 -10.89 -12.19 -0.23
C LEU A 441 -12.22 -12.66 0.37
N GLN A 442 -12.59 -12.15 1.55
CA GLN A 442 -13.85 -12.48 2.23
C GLN A 442 -15.06 -12.08 1.38
N ARG A 443 -15.04 -10.86 0.82
CA ARG A 443 -16.12 -10.40 -0.08
C ARG A 443 -16.20 -11.25 -1.34
N SER A 444 -15.04 -11.64 -1.91
CA SER A 444 -15.01 -12.54 -3.06
C SER A 444 -15.62 -13.91 -2.74
N LEU A 445 -15.28 -14.51 -1.59
CA LEU A 445 -15.86 -15.78 -1.11
C LEU A 445 -17.37 -15.68 -0.90
N ASN A 446 -17.83 -14.59 -0.31
CA ASN A 446 -19.24 -14.36 -0.03
C ASN A 446 -20.04 -13.88 -1.25
N LYS A 447 -19.38 -13.63 -2.39
CA LYS A 447 -19.97 -13.00 -3.59
C LYS A 447 -20.62 -11.64 -3.28
N GLU A 448 -19.99 -10.87 -2.39
CA GLU A 448 -20.36 -9.50 -2.06
C GLU A 448 -19.79 -8.50 -3.08
N SER A 449 -20.22 -7.24 -2.99
CA SER A 449 -19.71 -6.15 -3.83
C SER A 449 -18.19 -6.01 -3.70
N TYR A 450 -17.51 -5.81 -4.83
CA TYR A 450 -16.06 -5.71 -4.88
C TYR A 450 -15.54 -4.55 -4.01
N TYR A 451 -14.47 -4.78 -3.23
CA TYR A 451 -13.85 -3.74 -2.41
C TYR A 451 -12.84 -2.91 -3.21
N SER A 452 -13.09 -1.60 -3.27
CA SER A 452 -12.19 -0.58 -3.82
C SER A 452 -12.22 0.68 -2.98
N PHE A 453 -11.08 1.37 -2.91
CA PHE A 453 -11.00 2.69 -2.27
C PHE A 453 -11.97 3.70 -2.92
N PHE A 454 -12.31 3.50 -4.20
CA PHE A 454 -13.17 4.39 -4.95
C PHE A 454 -14.67 4.16 -4.67
N ASN A 455 -15.04 3.16 -3.88
CA ASN A 455 -16.44 2.95 -3.47
C ASN A 455 -17.00 4.09 -2.59
N CYS A 456 -16.14 4.94 -2.02
CA CYS A 456 -16.56 6.21 -1.41
C CYS A 456 -17.10 7.22 -2.43
N ILE A 457 -16.87 7.00 -3.73
CA ILE A 457 -17.42 7.77 -4.85
C ILE A 457 -18.53 6.97 -5.53
N LYS A 458 -18.22 5.76 -6.01
CA LYS A 458 -19.13 4.94 -6.81
C LYS A 458 -18.86 3.45 -6.56
N THR A 459 -19.92 2.70 -6.31
CA THR A 459 -19.84 1.24 -6.13
C THR A 459 -19.38 0.58 -7.43
N LEU A 460 -18.42 -0.34 -7.32
CA LEU A 460 -17.82 -1.10 -8.43
C LEU A 460 -18.44 -2.49 -8.57
#